data_AF-V9DJU0-F1
#
_entry.id   AF-V9DJU0-F1
#
_cell.length_a   1.000
_cell.length_b   1.000
_cell.length_c   1.000
_cell.angle_alpha   90.00
_cell.angle_beta   90.00
_cell.angle_gamma   90.00
#
_symmetry.space_group_name_H-M   'P 1'
#
loop_
_entity.id
_entity.type
_entity.pdbx_description
1 polymer ?
#
loop_
_entity_poly.entity_id
_entity_poly.type
_entity_poly.pdbx_seq_one_letter_code
_entity_poly.pdbx_strand_id
1 'polypeptide(L)'
;MALFALLVTFLSVLLSLSVSVAANGGHGHGNAFPADPDDSILGTNDVFLVCPETTSISSKAAYFHDHASQRVTIKYGAVTVPPMTDNDGMAQFFHRATTLPCQDCFITYLSMGLEHADGRTADADTGMWLHHGVLINRNQTDAVCGAVGQRFAASGNERTAIEISAGGTFKAGYYIGASDEVSLAVDLMNMRQDRPQDDIVFTITYEYVHARDAQGFSPIIPYWLDVGGCRTSDQPAYRDSTFIYTSPVLLGTQQGTITFVGGHLHDGGTHINLIKNGKLSCGASAAYNPYANVNDAGTTEHISSIETCTMLGETTPGDGWFINAYYDTTLHEPMALMDGSLEPVMGIMLLYVAQAVGQPEVNRPRYWTVVLGLGCLAALVISIAAWLWVRERRAIRLKESPFSGLIYKDPQPGQEASVPLMES
;
A
#
# COMPACT_ATOMS: atom_id res chain seq x y z
N MET A 1 -19.78 22.77 -37.50
CA MET A 1 -20.48 21.62 -36.87
C MET A 1 -19.79 20.27 -37.11
N ALA A 2 -18.74 20.18 -37.94
CA ALA A 2 -17.98 18.94 -38.14
C ALA A 2 -16.87 18.66 -37.10
N LEU A 3 -16.57 19.62 -36.19
CA LEU A 3 -15.51 19.46 -35.18
C LEU A 3 -16.01 18.87 -33.85
N PHE A 4 -17.32 18.72 -33.67
CA PHE A 4 -17.94 18.15 -32.46
C PHE A 4 -18.19 16.62 -32.59
N ALA A 5 -18.14 16.08 -33.80
CA ALA A 5 -18.38 14.65 -34.06
C ALA A 5 -17.12 13.78 -33.89
N LEU A 6 -15.91 14.38 -33.87
CA LEU A 6 -14.66 13.63 -33.67
C LEU A 6 -14.29 13.40 -32.20
N LEU A 7 -14.93 14.10 -31.26
CA LEU A 7 -14.62 13.99 -29.83
C LEU A 7 -15.45 12.90 -29.12
N VAL A 8 -16.52 12.42 -29.74
CA VAL A 8 -17.45 11.44 -29.15
C VAL A 8 -17.07 9.99 -29.51
N THR A 9 -16.31 9.77 -30.58
CA THR A 9 -15.86 8.43 -31.00
C THR A 9 -14.58 7.94 -30.31
N PHE A 10 -13.83 8.81 -29.65
CA PHE A 10 -12.63 8.41 -28.87
C PHE A 10 -12.96 7.93 -27.45
N LEU A 11 -14.20 8.14 -26.97
CA LEU A 11 -14.62 7.77 -25.61
C LEU A 11 -15.32 6.39 -25.53
N SER A 12 -15.63 5.77 -26.67
CA SER A 12 -16.43 4.53 -26.73
C SER A 12 -15.61 3.25 -26.95
N VAL A 13 -14.29 3.35 -27.14
CA VAL A 13 -13.41 2.20 -27.45
C VAL A 13 -12.63 1.71 -26.22
N LEU A 14 -12.83 2.32 -25.05
CA LEU A 14 -12.22 1.88 -23.78
C LEU A 14 -13.13 1.01 -22.90
N LEU A 15 -14.35 0.68 -23.35
CA LEU A 15 -15.25 -0.24 -22.66
C LEU A 15 -15.59 -1.45 -23.56
N SER A 16 -14.71 -2.46 -23.56
CA SER A 16 -15.10 -3.88 -23.71
C SER A 16 -13.85 -4.72 -24.00
N LEU A 17 -13.37 -5.48 -23.01
CA LEU A 17 -12.84 -6.85 -23.14
C LEU A 17 -12.10 -7.22 -21.84
N SER A 18 -12.84 -7.73 -20.87
CA SER A 18 -12.30 -8.60 -19.83
C SER A 18 -13.16 -9.85 -19.78
N VAL A 19 -12.63 -10.91 -20.39
CA VAL A 19 -13.15 -12.27 -20.32
C VAL A 19 -12.92 -12.77 -18.90
N SER A 20 -14.00 -13.13 -18.21
CA SER A 20 -13.94 -13.76 -16.89
C SER A 20 -13.52 -15.22 -17.05
N VAL A 21 -12.36 -15.59 -16.52
CA VAL A 21 -12.01 -16.98 -16.25
C VAL A 21 -12.47 -17.28 -14.83
N ALA A 22 -13.41 -18.20 -14.69
CA ALA A 22 -13.82 -18.73 -13.40
C ALA A 22 -12.71 -19.65 -12.86
N ALA A 23 -12.11 -19.27 -11.73
CA ALA A 23 -11.29 -20.16 -10.92
C ALA A 23 -12.10 -20.57 -9.69
N ASN A 24 -12.10 -21.88 -9.40
CA ASN A 24 -12.74 -22.50 -8.25
C ASN A 24 -12.21 -21.93 -6.93
N GLY A 25 -13.09 -21.90 -5.93
CA GLY A 25 -12.81 -21.37 -4.59
C GLY A 25 -11.57 -21.99 -3.95
N GLY A 26 -10.57 -21.14 -3.71
CA GLY A 26 -9.52 -21.35 -2.72
C GLY A 26 -9.78 -20.42 -1.54
N HIS A 27 -9.32 -20.83 -0.36
CA HIS A 27 -9.26 -19.98 0.84
C HIS A 27 -8.42 -18.74 0.53
N GLY A 28 -9.10 -17.67 0.12
CA GLY A 28 -8.46 -16.40 -0.20
C GLY A 28 -8.18 -15.67 1.10
N HIS A 29 -6.90 -15.61 1.48
CA HIS A 29 -6.41 -14.49 2.25
C HIS A 29 -6.80 -13.23 1.48
N GLY A 30 -7.42 -12.26 2.18
CA GLY A 30 -8.09 -11.12 1.58
C GLY A 30 -7.28 -10.52 0.43
N ASN A 31 -7.92 -10.41 -0.75
CA ASN A 31 -7.36 -9.70 -1.89
C ASN A 31 -6.69 -8.41 -1.42
N ALA A 32 -5.46 -8.18 -1.90
CA ALA A 32 -4.68 -6.95 -1.80
C ALA A 32 -5.45 -5.79 -1.15
N PHE A 33 -5.02 -5.39 0.06
CA PHE A 33 -5.57 -4.24 0.80
C PHE A 33 -6.10 -3.18 -0.17
N PRO A 34 -7.41 -2.86 -0.16
CA PRO A 34 -7.98 -2.08 -1.23
C PRO A 34 -7.29 -0.72 -1.28
N ALA A 35 -6.57 -0.50 -2.37
CA ALA A 35 -6.02 0.80 -2.74
C ALA A 35 -7.11 1.73 -3.32
N ASP A 36 -8.38 1.31 -3.24
CA ASP A 36 -9.53 2.05 -3.75
C ASP A 36 -10.26 2.75 -2.58
N PRO A 37 -10.39 4.09 -2.61
CA PRO A 37 -11.07 4.86 -1.57
C PRO A 37 -12.60 4.74 -1.57
N ASP A 38 -13.20 4.00 -2.52
CA ASP A 38 -14.64 3.73 -2.52
C ASP A 38 -14.97 2.47 -1.69
N ASP A 39 -15.66 2.70 -0.57
CA ASP A 39 -16.15 1.81 0.52
C ASP A 39 -16.96 0.54 0.08
N SER A 40 -16.81 0.03 -1.15
CA SER A 40 -17.71 -0.99 -1.74
C SER A 40 -17.11 -2.40 -1.92
N ILE A 41 -15.88 -2.66 -1.48
CA ILE A 41 -15.26 -3.99 -1.56
C ILE A 41 -14.65 -4.39 -0.22
N LEU A 42 -15.48 -4.38 0.83
CA LEU A 42 -15.22 -5.14 2.04
C LEU A 42 -16.31 -6.21 2.12
N GLY A 43 -15.90 -7.47 2.22
CA GLY A 43 -16.82 -8.59 2.22
C GLY A 43 -17.77 -8.47 3.41
N THR A 44 -19.02 -8.90 3.27
CA THR A 44 -20.06 -8.80 4.32
C THR A 44 -19.77 -9.60 5.59
N ASN A 45 -18.58 -10.20 5.72
CA ASN A 45 -18.12 -10.97 6.88
C ASN A 45 -16.90 -10.35 7.57
N ASP A 46 -16.41 -9.19 7.12
CA ASP A 46 -15.31 -8.48 7.80
C ASP A 46 -15.86 -7.93 9.13
N VAL A 47 -15.53 -8.61 10.22
CA VAL A 47 -15.84 -8.12 11.56
C VAL A 47 -14.94 -6.91 11.81
N PHE A 48 -15.50 -5.71 11.64
CA PHE A 48 -14.89 -4.47 12.11
C PHE A 48 -14.82 -4.50 13.65
N LEU A 49 -13.85 -5.24 14.19
CA LEU A 49 -13.46 -5.09 15.58
C LEU A 49 -12.66 -3.80 15.68
N VAL A 50 -13.37 -2.72 16.00
CA VAL A 50 -12.74 -1.52 16.57
C VAL A 50 -12.14 -1.95 17.91
N CYS A 51 -10.84 -2.24 17.98
CA CYS A 51 -10.17 -2.39 19.28
C CYS A 51 -10.32 -1.06 20.04
N PRO A 52 -11.14 -0.96 21.10
CA PRO A 52 -11.61 0.35 21.55
C PRO A 52 -10.65 1.08 22.49
N GLU A 53 -9.61 0.42 23.00
CA GLU A 53 -8.66 1.05 23.90
C GLU A 53 -7.24 0.89 23.38
N THR A 54 -6.59 2.01 23.09
CA THR A 54 -5.14 2.05 22.89
C THR A 54 -4.48 2.67 24.11
N THR A 55 -3.45 2.01 24.64
CA THR A 55 -2.61 2.58 25.70
C THR A 55 -1.25 2.96 25.13
N SER A 56 -0.73 4.12 25.53
CA SER A 56 0.59 4.60 25.11
C SER A 56 1.55 4.60 26.28
N ILE A 57 2.70 3.94 26.13
CA ILE A 57 3.75 3.87 27.14
C ILE A 57 4.99 4.59 26.60
N SER A 58 5.31 5.74 27.17
CA SER A 58 6.54 6.46 26.82
C SER A 58 7.76 5.76 27.40
N SER A 59 8.84 5.73 26.62
CA SER A 59 10.15 5.24 27.04
C SER A 59 11.25 6.19 26.56
N LYS A 60 12.47 5.93 27.00
CA LYS A 60 13.63 6.73 26.57
C LYS A 60 13.93 6.43 25.10
N ALA A 61 14.03 7.46 24.27
CA ALA A 61 14.54 7.34 22.90
C ALA A 61 15.96 6.75 22.89
N ALA A 62 16.32 6.04 21.83
CA ALA A 62 17.67 5.51 21.64
C ALA A 62 18.58 6.52 20.94
N TYR A 63 18.04 7.32 20.02
CA TYR A 63 18.78 8.19 19.13
C TYR A 63 18.25 9.63 19.15
N PHE A 64 19.04 10.54 18.57
CA PHE A 64 18.67 11.96 18.36
C PHE A 64 18.19 12.71 19.62
N HIS A 65 18.83 12.46 20.77
CA HIS A 65 18.53 13.16 22.02
C HIS A 65 18.60 14.69 21.89
N ASP A 66 19.57 15.20 21.12
CA ASP A 66 19.75 16.64 20.86
C ASP A 66 18.63 17.25 20.00
N HIS A 67 17.76 16.40 19.44
CA HIS A 67 16.58 16.78 18.66
C HIS A 67 15.27 16.48 19.42
N ALA A 68 15.32 16.35 20.74
CA ALA A 68 14.16 16.05 21.58
C ALA A 68 13.38 14.80 21.12
N SER A 69 14.10 13.79 20.59
CA SER A 69 13.53 12.52 20.16
C SER A 69 12.74 11.84 21.28
N GLN A 70 11.61 11.23 20.92
CA GLN A 70 10.71 10.53 21.83
C GLN A 70 10.47 9.10 21.35
N ARG A 71 10.24 8.21 22.32
CA ARG A 71 9.89 6.81 22.04
C ARG A 71 8.62 6.45 22.78
N VAL A 72 7.71 5.77 22.09
CA VAL A 72 6.43 5.36 22.63
C VAL A 72 6.04 3.99 22.09
N THR A 73 5.52 3.14 22.96
CA THR A 73 4.86 1.89 22.56
C THR A 73 3.36 2.09 22.67
N ILE A 74 2.67 1.96 21.55
CA ILE A 74 1.21 1.95 21.46
C ILE A 74 0.77 0.49 21.52
N LYS A 75 -0.07 0.17 22.51
CA LYS A 75 -0.70 -1.14 22.69
C LYS A 75 -2.16 -1.05 22.29
N TYR A 76 -2.61 -1.97 21.46
CA TYR A 76 -3.99 -2.09 21.01
C TYR A 76 -4.73 -3.08 21.90
N GLY A 77 -5.96 -2.77 22.29
CA GLY A 77 -6.76 -3.59 23.20
C GLY A 77 -6.76 -5.06 22.81
N ALA A 78 -6.77 -5.95 23.82
CA ALA A 78 -6.66 -7.38 23.60
C ALA A 78 -7.77 -7.89 22.68
N VAL A 79 -7.41 -8.82 21.80
CA VAL A 79 -8.29 -9.45 20.81
C VAL A 79 -8.31 -10.97 20.98
N THR A 80 -9.34 -11.58 20.44
CA THR A 80 -9.44 -13.04 20.32
C THR A 80 -9.04 -13.50 18.94
N VAL A 81 -8.14 -14.49 18.87
CA VAL A 81 -7.71 -15.16 17.63
C VAL A 81 -8.24 -16.60 17.66
N PRO A 82 -8.96 -17.07 16.62
CA PRO A 82 -9.59 -18.38 16.60
C PRO A 82 -8.55 -19.51 16.60
N PRO A 83 -8.92 -20.75 16.96
CA PRO A 83 -8.02 -21.90 16.79
C PRO A 83 -7.79 -22.30 15.33
N MET A 84 -6.78 -23.12 15.01
CA MET A 84 -6.56 -23.65 13.66
C MET A 84 -7.79 -24.36 13.07
N THR A 85 -8.59 -25.03 13.91
CA THR A 85 -9.83 -25.69 13.46
C THR A 85 -10.90 -24.72 12.95
N ASP A 86 -10.72 -23.42 13.16
CA ASP A 86 -11.57 -22.35 12.67
C ASP A 86 -10.73 -21.37 11.83
N ASN A 87 -10.95 -21.37 10.52
CA ASN A 87 -10.24 -20.51 9.55
C ASN A 87 -8.70 -20.62 9.63
N ASP A 88 -8.17 -21.83 9.87
CA ASP A 88 -6.72 -22.07 10.00
C ASP A 88 -6.06 -21.15 11.04
N GLY A 89 -6.82 -20.71 12.05
CA GLY A 89 -6.33 -19.87 13.13
C GLY A 89 -6.11 -18.41 12.73
N MET A 90 -6.52 -18.02 11.53
CA MET A 90 -6.36 -16.67 10.98
C MET A 90 -7.46 -15.72 11.48
N ALA A 91 -7.04 -14.54 11.95
CA ALA A 91 -7.92 -13.41 12.23
C ALA A 91 -7.35 -12.12 11.62
N GLN A 92 -8.22 -11.34 11.00
CA GLN A 92 -7.87 -10.07 10.38
C GLN A 92 -8.51 -8.90 11.14
N PHE A 93 -7.74 -7.85 11.35
CA PHE A 93 -8.15 -6.64 12.05
C PHE A 93 -7.78 -5.42 11.22
N PHE A 94 -8.71 -4.46 11.12
CA PHE A 94 -8.49 -3.24 10.36
C PHE A 94 -8.92 -2.00 11.14
N HIS A 95 -7.98 -1.07 11.29
CA HIS A 95 -8.20 0.25 11.83
C HIS A 95 -8.06 1.28 10.71
N ARG A 96 -9.18 1.90 10.30
CA ARG A 96 -9.18 2.94 9.25
C ARG A 96 -8.37 4.18 9.61
N ALA A 97 -8.28 4.50 10.90
CA ALA A 97 -7.49 5.59 11.45
C ALA A 97 -6.88 5.10 12.77
N THR A 98 -5.61 4.70 12.70
CA THR A 98 -4.88 4.15 13.84
C THR A 98 -4.27 5.25 14.71
N THR A 99 -4.01 4.91 15.98
CA THR A 99 -3.30 5.82 16.89
C THR A 99 -1.86 5.99 16.40
N LEU A 100 -1.46 7.25 16.19
CA LEU A 100 -0.11 7.63 15.82
C LEU A 100 0.65 8.18 17.02
N PRO A 101 1.99 8.05 17.05
CA PRO A 101 2.79 8.58 18.15
C PRO A 101 2.82 10.11 18.16
N CYS A 102 2.58 10.75 17.01
CA CYS A 102 2.60 12.18 16.78
C CYS A 102 1.93 12.54 15.45
N GLN A 103 1.62 13.82 15.29
CA GLN A 103 1.38 14.46 13.99
C GLN A 103 2.49 15.50 13.76
N ASP A 104 2.76 15.82 12.49
CA ASP A 104 3.83 16.74 12.10
C ASP A 104 5.20 16.34 12.69
N CYS A 105 5.66 15.16 12.30
CA CYS A 105 6.85 14.53 12.85
C CYS A 105 7.51 13.55 11.87
N PHE A 106 8.76 13.21 12.16
CA PHE A 106 9.53 12.19 11.46
C PHE A 106 9.62 10.93 12.33
N ILE A 107 9.08 9.82 11.85
CA ILE A 107 9.31 8.50 12.44
C ILE A 107 10.69 8.02 12.00
N THR A 108 11.58 7.76 12.95
CA THR A 108 12.97 7.33 12.70
C THR A 108 13.18 5.85 12.97
N TYR A 109 12.29 5.24 13.74
CA TYR A 109 12.28 3.82 14.06
C TYR A 109 10.85 3.32 14.24
N LEU A 110 10.60 2.09 13.83
CA LEU A 110 9.35 1.39 14.06
C LEU A 110 9.60 -0.10 14.31
N SER A 111 8.91 -0.70 15.28
CA SER A 111 8.80 -2.15 15.39
C SER A 111 7.40 -2.56 15.78
N MET A 112 6.93 -3.69 15.24
CA MET A 112 5.63 -4.28 15.58
C MET A 112 5.86 -5.57 16.36
N GLY A 113 4.96 -5.88 17.29
CA GLY A 113 5.08 -7.07 18.11
C GLY A 113 3.75 -7.49 18.74
N LEU A 114 3.76 -8.65 19.40
CA LEU A 114 2.61 -9.19 20.12
C LEU A 114 2.97 -9.47 21.57
N GLU A 115 2.00 -9.24 22.43
CA GLU A 115 2.04 -9.61 23.85
C GLU A 115 0.75 -10.34 24.22
N HIS A 116 0.80 -11.12 25.29
CA HIS A 116 -0.38 -11.50 26.06
C HIS A 116 -0.84 -10.31 26.93
N ALA A 117 -2.09 -10.33 27.39
CA ALA A 117 -2.65 -9.25 28.22
C ALA A 117 -1.90 -9.04 29.55
N ASP A 118 -1.14 -10.04 30.01
CA ASP A 118 -0.26 -9.96 31.18
C ASP A 118 1.12 -9.34 30.90
N GLY A 119 1.40 -8.98 29.64
CA GLY A 119 2.63 -8.36 29.17
C GLY A 119 3.76 -9.31 28.80
N ARG A 120 3.55 -10.65 28.85
CA ARG A 120 4.51 -11.61 28.26
C ARG A 120 4.47 -11.52 26.74
N THR A 121 5.60 -11.73 26.08
CA THR A 121 5.66 -11.83 24.61
C THR A 121 4.76 -12.96 24.11
N ALA A 122 4.01 -12.68 23.03
CA ALA A 122 3.31 -13.70 22.25
C ALA A 122 4.08 -13.92 20.92
N ASP A 123 4.42 -15.16 20.65
CA ASP A 123 5.31 -15.59 19.57
C ASP A 123 5.01 -17.05 19.18
N ALA A 124 5.73 -17.61 18.21
CA ALA A 124 5.52 -18.97 17.73
C ALA A 124 5.63 -20.03 18.85
N ASP A 125 6.46 -19.81 19.88
CA ASP A 125 6.60 -20.69 21.05
C ASP A 125 5.33 -20.75 21.93
N THR A 126 4.52 -19.69 21.92
CA THR A 126 3.23 -19.60 22.60
C THR A 126 2.06 -19.90 21.65
N GLY A 127 2.36 -20.14 20.37
CA GLY A 127 1.42 -20.47 19.32
C GLY A 127 0.80 -19.26 18.63
N MET A 128 1.44 -18.08 18.69
CA MET A 128 0.90 -16.83 18.13
C MET A 128 1.83 -16.18 17.14
N TRP A 129 1.33 -15.81 15.97
CA TRP A 129 2.09 -15.09 14.96
C TRP A 129 1.41 -13.76 14.67
N LEU A 130 2.21 -12.70 14.55
CA LEU A 130 1.83 -11.56 13.72
C LEU A 130 2.15 -12.01 12.31
N HIS A 131 1.11 -12.49 11.62
CA HIS A 131 1.21 -12.98 10.26
C HIS A 131 1.52 -11.80 9.33
N HIS A 132 0.73 -10.73 9.43
CA HIS A 132 1.04 -9.43 8.84
C HIS A 132 0.65 -8.28 9.77
N GLY A 133 1.42 -7.21 9.75
CA GLY A 133 1.06 -5.89 10.25
C GLY A 133 1.49 -4.87 9.23
N VAL A 134 0.58 -4.02 8.76
CA VAL A 134 0.83 -3.04 7.68
C VAL A 134 0.27 -1.68 8.07
N LEU A 135 1.10 -0.63 7.95
CA LEU A 135 0.68 0.75 8.08
C LEU A 135 0.57 1.42 6.71
N ILE A 136 -0.58 2.06 6.49
CA ILE A 136 -0.95 2.66 5.20
C ILE A 136 -1.29 4.13 5.43
N ASN A 137 -0.46 5.05 4.94
CA ASN A 137 -0.78 6.47 4.96
C ASN A 137 -1.75 6.79 3.82
N ARG A 138 -3.00 7.06 4.18
CA ARG A 138 -4.11 7.26 3.24
C ARG A 138 -4.05 8.61 2.52
N ASN A 139 -3.20 9.51 2.98
CA ASN A 139 -3.02 10.83 2.38
C ASN A 139 -1.82 10.89 1.43
N GLN A 140 -1.03 9.82 1.35
CA GLN A 140 0.15 9.73 0.50
C GLN A 140 -0.07 8.71 -0.63
N THR A 141 0.68 8.87 -1.72
CA THR A 141 0.66 7.97 -2.88
C THR A 141 1.72 6.89 -2.74
N ASP A 142 1.35 5.64 -3.02
CA ASP A 142 2.29 4.52 -3.08
C ASP A 142 3.27 4.72 -4.24
N ALA A 143 4.58 4.69 -3.96
CA ALA A 143 5.62 5.01 -4.94
C ALA A 143 5.84 3.89 -5.99
N VAL A 144 5.23 2.72 -5.80
CA VAL A 144 5.35 1.55 -6.68
C VAL A 144 4.10 1.41 -7.53
N CYS A 145 2.93 1.43 -6.90
CA CYS A 145 1.65 1.15 -7.56
C CYS A 145 0.83 2.41 -7.90
N GLY A 146 1.25 3.58 -7.45
CA GLY A 146 0.67 4.88 -7.84
C GLY A 146 -0.74 5.16 -7.29
N ALA A 147 -1.30 4.27 -6.48
CA ALA A 147 -2.60 4.45 -5.84
C ALA A 147 -2.50 5.31 -4.56
N VAL A 148 -3.64 5.88 -4.14
CA VAL A 148 -3.75 6.58 -2.85
C VAL A 148 -3.74 5.53 -1.74
N GLY A 149 -2.94 5.75 -0.69
CA GLY A 149 -2.67 4.74 0.34
C GLY A 149 -1.25 4.20 0.23
N GLN A 150 -0.28 4.98 0.72
CA GLN A 150 1.11 4.57 0.73
C GLN A 150 1.36 3.58 1.86
N ARG A 151 1.67 2.33 1.50
CA ARG A 151 2.18 1.34 2.46
C ARG A 151 3.60 1.74 2.84
N PHE A 152 3.79 2.17 4.09
CA PHE A 152 5.08 2.72 4.50
C PHE A 152 5.81 1.87 5.52
N ALA A 153 5.13 0.97 6.24
CA ALA A 153 5.77 0.06 7.18
C ALA A 153 5.01 -1.27 7.22
N ALA A 154 5.75 -2.37 7.38
CA ALA A 154 5.18 -3.67 7.58
C ALA A 154 6.08 -4.56 8.44
N SER A 155 5.48 -5.59 9.03
CA SER A 155 6.15 -6.65 9.77
C SER A 155 5.31 -7.92 9.67
N GLY A 156 5.95 -9.07 9.57
CA GLY A 156 5.35 -10.38 9.77
C GLY A 156 5.96 -11.10 10.96
N ASN A 157 6.03 -12.44 10.88
CA ASN A 157 6.52 -13.28 11.96
C ASN A 157 7.99 -12.99 12.33
N GLU A 158 8.76 -12.48 11.37
CA GLU A 158 10.15 -12.09 11.52
C GLU A 158 10.40 -10.90 12.47
N ARG A 159 9.36 -10.13 12.83
CA ARG A 159 9.43 -8.97 13.75
C ARG A 159 10.53 -7.95 13.42
N THR A 160 10.86 -7.80 12.14
CA THR A 160 11.97 -6.96 11.69
C THR A 160 11.77 -5.52 12.14
N ALA A 161 12.70 -5.03 12.95
CA ALA A 161 12.71 -3.62 13.34
C ALA A 161 13.08 -2.75 12.14
N ILE A 162 12.23 -1.78 11.85
CA ILE A 162 12.43 -0.81 10.79
C ILE A 162 13.26 0.35 11.36
N GLU A 163 14.54 0.35 11.03
CA GLU A 163 15.50 1.34 11.53
C GLU A 163 15.88 2.28 10.38
N ILE A 164 15.18 3.42 10.29
CA ILE A 164 15.30 4.36 9.15
C ILE A 164 16.58 5.18 9.25
N SER A 165 17.06 5.37 10.48
CA SER A 165 18.11 6.33 10.81
C SER A 165 19.54 5.79 10.84
N ALA A 166 19.77 4.55 10.38
CA ALA A 166 21.06 3.88 10.40
C ALA A 166 21.77 3.94 11.78
N GLY A 167 21.06 3.58 12.84
CA GLY A 167 21.48 3.64 14.24
C GLY A 167 21.68 5.07 14.74
N GLY A 168 20.84 6.01 14.29
CA GLY A 168 20.95 7.43 14.61
C GLY A 168 22.08 8.17 13.87
N THR A 169 22.77 7.53 12.93
CA THR A 169 23.86 8.15 12.18
C THR A 169 23.40 8.93 10.95
N PHE A 170 22.17 8.67 10.49
CA PHE A 170 21.58 9.32 9.34
C PHE A 170 20.26 10.01 9.72
N LYS A 171 20.22 11.34 9.57
CA LYS A 171 19.04 12.15 9.89
C LYS A 171 17.97 11.98 8.81
N ALA A 172 17.20 10.91 8.91
CA ALA A 172 16.05 10.68 8.05
C ALA A 172 14.90 10.04 8.82
N GLY A 173 13.71 10.19 8.28
CA GLY A 173 12.52 9.57 8.84
C GLY A 173 11.34 9.59 7.88
N TYR A 174 10.35 8.76 8.18
CA TYR A 174 9.05 8.82 7.51
C TYR A 174 8.26 10.00 8.07
N TYR A 175 7.94 10.96 7.21
CA TYR A 175 7.22 12.16 7.63
C TYR A 175 5.72 11.89 7.69
N ILE A 176 5.13 12.10 8.88
CA ILE A 176 3.69 12.13 9.11
C ILE A 176 3.24 13.58 9.09
N GLY A 177 2.44 13.96 8.10
CA GLY A 177 1.88 15.31 8.00
C GLY A 177 0.89 15.64 9.11
N ALA A 178 0.63 16.93 9.34
CA ALA A 178 -0.31 17.41 10.34
C ALA A 178 -1.77 16.94 10.13
N SER A 179 -2.12 16.48 8.92
CA SER A 179 -3.45 16.02 8.55
C SER A 179 -3.45 14.61 7.96
N ASP A 180 -2.35 13.86 8.11
CA ASP A 180 -2.26 12.51 7.58
C ASP A 180 -3.07 11.55 8.45
N GLU A 181 -3.86 10.70 7.80
CA GLU A 181 -4.57 9.56 8.38
C GLU A 181 -3.84 8.28 7.98
N VAL A 182 -3.51 7.46 8.98
CA VAL A 182 -2.85 6.17 8.77
C VAL A 182 -3.81 5.05 9.14
N SER A 183 -4.04 4.12 8.20
CA SER A 183 -4.68 2.85 8.54
C SER A 183 -3.67 1.86 9.09
N LEU A 184 -4.16 0.95 9.91
CA LEU A 184 -3.43 -0.25 10.34
C LEU A 184 -4.24 -1.47 9.91
N ALA A 185 -3.61 -2.40 9.21
CA ALA A 185 -4.14 -3.73 8.95
C ALA A 185 -3.27 -4.76 9.64
N VAL A 186 -3.89 -5.73 10.31
CA VAL A 186 -3.19 -6.76 11.09
C VAL A 186 -3.83 -8.11 10.81
N ASP A 187 -3.02 -9.05 10.35
CA ASP A 187 -3.36 -10.47 10.30
C ASP A 187 -2.63 -11.17 11.45
N LEU A 188 -3.38 -11.88 12.29
CA LEU A 188 -2.86 -12.72 13.37
C LEU A 188 -3.16 -14.17 13.07
N MET A 189 -2.25 -15.05 13.47
CA MET A 189 -2.46 -16.49 13.36
C MET A 189 -2.24 -17.16 14.72
N ASN A 190 -3.15 -18.05 15.08
CA ASN A 190 -3.05 -18.89 16.26
C ASN A 190 -2.84 -20.36 15.85
N MET A 191 -1.66 -20.88 16.16
CA MET A 191 -1.27 -22.25 15.84
C MET A 191 -1.93 -23.32 16.74
N ARG A 192 -2.70 -22.93 17.76
CA ARG A 192 -3.40 -23.91 18.62
C ARG A 192 -4.59 -24.51 17.88
N GLN A 193 -4.70 -25.83 17.87
CA GLN A 193 -5.73 -26.51 17.08
C GLN A 193 -7.14 -26.38 17.64
N ASP A 194 -7.32 -26.35 18.96
CA ASP A 194 -8.60 -26.64 19.60
C ASP A 194 -9.14 -25.53 20.49
N ARG A 195 -8.39 -24.42 20.67
CA ARG A 195 -8.80 -23.30 21.51
C ARG A 195 -8.35 -21.93 20.95
N PRO A 196 -9.22 -20.91 21.05
CA PRO A 196 -8.83 -19.54 20.76
C PRO A 196 -7.82 -19.02 21.79
N GLN A 197 -7.12 -17.95 21.43
CA GLN A 197 -6.34 -17.13 22.37
C GLN A 197 -7.02 -15.77 22.48
N ASP A 198 -7.55 -15.44 23.66
CA ASP A 198 -8.42 -14.29 23.92
C ASP A 198 -7.73 -13.09 24.58
N ASP A 199 -6.41 -13.17 24.74
CA ASP A 199 -5.60 -12.21 25.47
C ASP A 199 -4.50 -11.56 24.62
N ILE A 200 -4.63 -11.56 23.29
CA ILE A 200 -3.56 -11.10 22.39
C ILE A 200 -3.61 -9.59 22.20
N VAL A 201 -2.50 -8.92 22.52
CA VAL A 201 -2.29 -7.48 22.43
C VAL A 201 -1.31 -7.20 21.31
N PHE A 202 -1.76 -6.51 20.25
CA PHE A 202 -0.87 -6.00 19.22
C PHE A 202 -0.17 -4.73 19.71
N THR A 203 1.10 -4.58 19.36
CA THR A 203 1.93 -3.44 19.79
C THR A 203 2.70 -2.84 18.62
N ILE A 204 2.84 -1.51 18.65
CA ILE A 204 3.78 -0.81 17.77
C ILE A 204 4.64 0.11 18.63
N THR A 205 5.95 -0.05 18.55
CA THR A 205 6.93 0.87 19.15
C THR A 205 7.45 1.82 18.10
N TYR A 206 7.34 3.12 18.37
CA TYR A 206 7.83 4.19 17.52
C TYR A 206 8.95 4.95 18.22
N GLU A 207 9.95 5.38 17.45
CA GLU A 207 10.80 6.50 17.81
C GLU A 207 10.63 7.61 16.79
N TYR A 208 10.54 8.86 17.25
CA TYR A 208 10.22 9.98 16.39
C TYR A 208 10.80 11.31 16.88
N VAL A 209 10.91 12.26 15.96
CA VAL A 209 11.30 13.65 16.20
C VAL A 209 10.22 14.57 15.64
N HIS A 210 9.73 15.54 16.43
CA HIS A 210 8.78 16.53 15.93
C HIS A 210 9.39 17.38 14.82
N ALA A 211 8.60 17.79 13.82
CA ALA A 211 9.10 18.53 12.67
C ALA A 211 9.84 19.82 13.06
N ARG A 212 9.35 20.53 14.09
CA ARG A 212 9.99 21.74 14.63
C ARG A 212 11.41 21.50 15.19
N ASP A 213 11.71 20.27 15.58
CA ASP A 213 12.98 19.85 16.19
C ASP A 213 13.85 19.06 15.19
N ALA A 214 13.32 18.73 14.01
CA ALA A 214 13.92 17.87 13.00
C ALA A 214 14.85 18.62 12.01
N GLN A 215 15.60 19.63 12.48
CA GLN A 215 16.51 20.39 11.62
C GLN A 215 17.53 19.47 10.94
N GLY A 216 17.50 19.45 9.61
CA GLY A 216 18.40 18.65 8.77
C GLY A 216 17.96 17.19 8.57
N PHE A 217 16.72 16.83 8.93
CA PHE A 217 16.18 15.52 8.59
C PHE A 217 15.68 15.47 7.14
N SER A 218 15.97 14.37 6.45
CA SER A 218 15.42 14.04 5.15
C SER A 218 14.13 13.21 5.27
N PRO A 219 13.03 13.58 4.59
CA PRO A 219 11.90 12.69 4.44
C PRO A 219 12.29 11.48 3.59
N ILE A 220 11.89 10.29 4.04
CA ILE A 220 12.04 9.06 3.25
C ILE A 220 10.80 8.80 2.40
N ILE A 221 11.02 8.16 1.25
CA ILE A 221 9.98 7.62 0.39
C ILE A 221 10.06 6.09 0.47
N PRO A 222 9.00 5.41 0.91
CA PRO A 222 8.95 3.96 0.94
C PRO A 222 8.61 3.39 -0.43
N TYR A 223 9.27 2.30 -0.78
CA TYR A 223 9.00 1.49 -1.96
C TYR A 223 8.67 0.07 -1.51
N TRP A 224 7.44 -0.35 -1.78
CA TRP A 224 6.94 -1.69 -1.51
C TRP A 224 7.16 -2.58 -2.73
N LEU A 225 8.28 -3.31 -2.76
CA LEU A 225 8.58 -4.24 -3.85
C LEU A 225 8.00 -5.60 -3.51
N ASP A 226 7.20 -6.16 -4.43
CA ASP A 226 6.42 -7.36 -4.19
C ASP A 226 6.53 -8.29 -5.39
N VAL A 227 6.71 -9.59 -5.17
CA VAL A 227 6.70 -10.60 -6.24
C VAL A 227 5.39 -10.63 -7.03
N GLY A 228 4.27 -10.30 -6.39
CA GLY A 228 2.97 -10.10 -7.02
C GLY A 228 2.81 -8.76 -7.77
N GLY A 229 3.79 -7.86 -7.64
CA GLY A 229 3.75 -6.50 -8.17
C GLY A 229 2.66 -5.66 -7.50
N CYS A 230 1.68 -5.21 -8.29
CA CYS A 230 0.52 -4.43 -7.79
C CYS A 230 -0.76 -5.27 -7.71
N ARG A 231 -0.63 -6.58 -7.55
CA ARG A 231 -1.74 -7.54 -7.39
C ARG A 231 -1.65 -8.19 -6.01
N THR A 232 -2.24 -9.36 -5.84
CA THR A 232 -2.02 -10.18 -4.64
C THR A 232 -0.55 -10.56 -4.51
N SER A 233 -0.04 -10.47 -3.27
CA SER A 233 1.29 -10.90 -2.89
C SER A 233 1.41 -12.43 -2.82
N ASP A 234 0.27 -13.12 -2.67
CA ASP A 234 0.19 -14.59 -2.59
C ASP A 234 0.69 -15.24 -3.87
N GLN A 235 1.67 -16.13 -3.71
CA GLN A 235 2.16 -17.01 -4.76
C GLN A 235 2.01 -18.47 -4.34
N PRO A 236 1.78 -19.40 -5.28
CA PRO A 236 1.70 -20.82 -4.95
C PRO A 236 2.95 -21.34 -4.22
N ALA A 237 2.74 -22.16 -3.20
CA ALA A 237 3.81 -22.91 -2.54
C ALA A 237 3.92 -24.34 -3.12
N TYR A 238 5.10 -24.95 -2.98
CA TYR A 238 5.38 -26.31 -3.45
C TYR A 238 6.11 -27.10 -2.38
N ARG A 239 5.72 -28.36 -2.15
CA ARG A 239 6.44 -29.29 -1.27
C ARG A 239 7.72 -29.77 -1.95
N ASP A 240 8.74 -30.06 -1.14
CA ASP A 240 9.97 -30.74 -1.55
C ASP A 240 10.65 -30.15 -2.80
N SER A 241 10.69 -28.82 -2.90
CA SER A 241 11.09 -28.11 -4.11
C SER A 241 11.97 -26.89 -3.82
N THR A 242 12.73 -26.49 -4.84
CA THR A 242 13.41 -25.19 -4.85
C THR A 242 12.82 -24.34 -5.97
N PHE A 243 12.45 -23.10 -5.65
CA PHE A 243 11.83 -22.19 -6.60
C PHE A 243 12.11 -20.73 -6.25
N ILE A 244 11.86 -19.85 -7.23
CA ILE A 244 12.14 -18.42 -7.13
C ILE A 244 10.94 -17.66 -7.68
N TYR A 245 10.53 -16.63 -6.95
CA TYR A 245 9.59 -15.61 -7.44
C TYR A 245 10.31 -14.29 -7.68
N THR A 246 10.04 -13.66 -8.82
CA THR A 246 10.68 -12.40 -9.24
C THR A 246 9.64 -11.32 -9.45
N SER A 247 9.83 -10.15 -8.84
CA SER A 247 8.93 -9.01 -9.04
C SER A 247 9.09 -8.37 -10.43
N PRO A 248 8.11 -7.59 -10.89
CA PRO A 248 8.32 -6.63 -11.97
C PRO A 248 9.48 -5.66 -11.65
N VAL A 249 10.12 -5.15 -12.70
CA VAL A 249 11.14 -4.10 -12.56
C VAL A 249 10.46 -2.76 -12.34
N LEU A 250 10.76 -2.13 -11.20
CA LEU A 250 10.40 -0.75 -10.91
C LEU A 250 11.52 0.19 -11.35
N LEU A 251 11.17 1.26 -12.06
CA LEU A 251 12.09 2.36 -12.33
C LEU A 251 11.98 3.38 -11.20
N GLY A 252 13.03 3.50 -10.40
CA GLY A 252 13.14 4.49 -9.33
C GLY A 252 12.94 5.90 -9.87
N THR A 253 12.15 6.70 -9.18
CA THR A 253 11.81 8.07 -9.61
C THR A 253 12.54 9.14 -8.82
N GLN A 254 13.19 8.74 -7.72
CA GLN A 254 13.73 9.66 -6.72
C GLN A 254 15.25 9.64 -6.73
N GLN A 255 15.83 10.81 -6.48
CA GLN A 255 17.25 10.92 -6.14
C GLN A 255 17.41 10.94 -4.62
N GLY A 256 18.33 10.14 -4.10
CA GLY A 256 18.59 10.13 -2.67
C GLY A 256 19.41 8.94 -2.19
N THR A 257 19.47 8.74 -0.89
CA THR A 257 20.22 7.66 -0.25
C THR A 257 19.27 6.54 0.17
N ILE A 258 19.60 5.29 -0.14
CA ILE A 258 18.87 4.12 0.37
C ILE A 258 19.30 3.90 1.83
N THR A 259 18.40 4.17 2.78
CA THR A 259 18.73 4.11 4.21
C THR A 259 18.45 2.74 4.81
N PHE A 260 17.39 2.08 4.37
CA PHE A 260 16.93 0.79 4.91
C PHE A 260 16.33 -0.08 3.81
N VAL A 261 16.60 -1.38 3.92
CA VAL A 261 15.98 -2.46 3.14
C VAL A 261 15.67 -3.61 4.08
N GLY A 262 14.38 -3.96 4.21
CA GLY A 262 13.89 -5.09 4.98
C GLY A 262 13.09 -6.05 4.11
N GLY A 263 13.23 -7.35 4.36
CA GLY A 263 12.51 -8.41 3.66
C GLY A 263 11.40 -9.04 4.49
N HIS A 264 10.42 -9.61 3.80
CA HIS A 264 9.40 -10.49 4.37
C HIS A 264 9.23 -11.71 3.45
N LEU A 265 9.19 -12.89 4.07
CA LEU A 265 9.04 -14.20 3.45
C LEU A 265 8.12 -15.05 4.31
N HIS A 266 7.36 -15.94 3.68
CA HIS A 266 6.68 -17.04 4.38
C HIS A 266 7.63 -18.24 4.56
N ASP A 267 7.24 -19.18 5.43
CA ASP A 267 7.99 -20.40 5.69
C ASP A 267 8.30 -21.19 4.39
N GLY A 268 9.47 -21.81 4.36
CA GLY A 268 10.09 -22.34 3.14
C GLY A 268 10.98 -21.33 2.42
N GLY A 269 10.84 -20.04 2.74
CA GLY A 269 11.73 -18.98 2.26
C GLY A 269 13.12 -19.08 2.87
N THR A 270 14.16 -18.91 2.06
CA THR A 270 15.57 -18.95 2.51
C THR A 270 16.18 -17.55 2.57
N HIS A 271 15.96 -16.76 1.52
CA HIS A 271 16.49 -15.41 1.41
C HIS A 271 15.75 -14.63 0.32
N ILE A 272 15.88 -13.30 0.37
CA ILE A 272 15.32 -12.40 -0.62
C ILE A 272 16.36 -11.36 -1.03
N ASN A 273 16.50 -11.15 -2.34
CA ASN A 273 17.52 -10.29 -2.92
C ASN A 273 16.91 -9.06 -3.57
N LEU A 274 17.41 -7.88 -3.22
CA LEU A 274 17.20 -6.64 -3.98
C LEU A 274 18.25 -6.54 -5.09
N ILE A 275 17.79 -6.48 -6.33
CA ILE A 275 18.62 -6.27 -7.50
C ILE A 275 18.47 -4.82 -7.97
N LYS A 276 19.58 -4.10 -8.08
CA LYS A 276 19.64 -2.73 -8.62
C LYS A 276 20.49 -2.72 -9.88
N ASN A 277 19.93 -2.26 -10.99
CA ASN A 277 20.60 -2.18 -12.30
C ASN A 277 21.31 -3.49 -12.70
N GLY A 278 20.65 -4.62 -12.44
CA GLY A 278 21.17 -5.97 -12.74
C GLY A 278 22.25 -6.49 -11.79
N LYS A 279 22.53 -5.81 -10.67
CA LYS A 279 23.50 -6.25 -9.65
C LYS A 279 22.81 -6.45 -8.31
N LEU A 280 23.24 -7.47 -7.57
CA LEU A 280 22.83 -7.67 -6.18
C LEU A 280 23.23 -6.44 -5.35
N SER A 281 22.23 -5.77 -4.78
CA SER A 281 22.43 -4.58 -3.95
C SER A 281 22.27 -4.90 -2.46
N CYS A 282 21.37 -5.84 -2.13
CA CYS A 282 21.15 -6.33 -0.77
C CYS A 282 20.62 -7.76 -0.87
N GLY A 283 21.14 -8.66 -0.03
CA GLY A 283 20.56 -9.97 0.22
C GLY A 283 20.16 -10.04 1.68
N ALA A 284 18.93 -10.48 1.94
CA ALA A 284 18.34 -10.61 3.26
C ALA A 284 18.03 -12.09 3.52
N SER A 285 18.81 -12.74 4.38
CA SER A 285 18.64 -14.15 4.72
C SER A 285 17.58 -14.32 5.81
N ALA A 286 16.73 -15.34 5.70
CA ALA A 286 15.82 -15.73 6.76
C ALA A 286 16.54 -16.65 7.76
N ALA A 287 16.32 -16.41 9.06
CA ALA A 287 16.72 -17.30 10.13
C ALA A 287 15.49 -18.02 10.68
N TYR A 288 15.68 -19.27 11.05
CA TYR A 288 14.64 -20.13 11.61
C TYR A 288 15.00 -20.53 13.04
N ASN A 289 14.00 -20.57 13.90
CA ASN A 289 14.13 -21.13 15.24
C ASN A 289 13.22 -22.35 15.39
N PRO A 290 13.68 -23.40 16.11
CA PRO A 290 12.80 -24.49 16.50
C PRO A 290 11.90 -24.07 17.65
N TYR A 291 10.61 -24.37 17.51
CA TYR A 291 9.58 -24.15 18.51
C TYR A 291 8.98 -25.48 18.91
N ALA A 292 8.64 -25.63 20.19
CA ALA A 292 7.87 -26.78 20.63
C ALA A 292 6.47 -26.69 20.03
N ASN A 293 5.99 -27.76 19.40
CA ASN A 293 4.64 -27.79 18.86
C ASN A 293 3.64 -27.55 19.98
N VAL A 294 2.80 -26.54 19.82
CA VAL A 294 1.78 -26.22 20.83
C VAL A 294 0.67 -27.27 20.92
N ASN A 295 0.62 -28.21 19.96
CA ASN A 295 -0.40 -29.26 19.84
C ASN A 295 0.13 -30.69 20.07
N ASP A 296 1.45 -30.92 20.02
CA ASP A 296 2.04 -32.26 20.22
C ASP A 296 3.47 -32.19 20.79
N ALA A 297 4.13 -33.34 20.94
CA ALA A 297 5.48 -33.42 21.49
C ALA A 297 6.61 -33.17 20.48
N GLY A 298 6.27 -32.75 19.25
CA GLY A 298 7.21 -32.45 18.19
C GLY A 298 7.77 -31.03 18.26
N THR A 299 8.58 -30.70 17.26
CA THR A 299 9.12 -29.36 17.04
C THR A 299 8.89 -28.95 15.60
N THR A 300 8.45 -27.71 15.37
CA THR A 300 8.42 -27.07 14.06
C THR A 300 9.41 -25.91 14.03
N GLU A 301 9.96 -25.63 12.86
CA GLU A 301 10.80 -24.46 12.65
C GLU A 301 10.01 -23.40 11.90
N HIS A 302 10.10 -22.16 12.35
CA HIS A 302 9.46 -21.02 11.70
C HIS A 302 10.46 -19.88 11.55
N ILE A 303 10.25 -19.03 10.55
CA ILE A 303 11.02 -17.79 10.40
C ILE A 303 10.92 -16.98 11.70
N SER A 304 12.08 -16.68 12.28
CA SER A 304 12.22 -15.92 13.52
C SER A 304 12.81 -14.53 13.30
N SER A 305 13.53 -14.34 12.20
CA SER A 305 14.05 -13.04 11.77
C SER A 305 14.45 -13.09 10.31
N ILE A 306 14.50 -11.93 9.66
CA ILE A 306 15.05 -11.76 8.32
C ILE A 306 16.07 -10.63 8.40
N GLU A 307 17.26 -10.85 7.83
CA GLU A 307 18.31 -9.85 7.81
C GLU A 307 17.85 -8.56 7.09
N THR A 308 18.44 -7.44 7.48
CA THR A 308 18.20 -6.14 6.85
C THR A 308 19.49 -5.58 6.30
N CYS A 309 19.38 -4.74 5.26
CA CYS A 309 20.50 -3.94 4.81
C CYS A 309 20.26 -2.46 5.11
N THR A 310 21.30 -1.75 5.54
CA THR A 310 21.24 -0.32 5.81
C THR A 310 22.29 0.42 4.99
N MET A 311 22.02 1.68 4.63
CA MET A 311 23.00 2.56 3.97
C MET A 311 23.60 1.98 2.67
N LEU A 312 22.75 1.55 1.75
CA LEU A 312 23.16 0.93 0.47
C LEU A 312 23.68 1.92 -0.59
N GLY A 313 23.83 3.19 -0.21
CA GLY A 313 24.34 4.26 -1.07
C GLY A 313 23.25 4.99 -1.86
N GLU A 314 23.69 5.75 -2.86
CA GLU A 314 22.84 6.67 -3.61
C GLU A 314 22.02 5.98 -4.69
N THR A 315 20.85 6.53 -4.99
CA THR A 315 20.03 6.21 -6.16
C THR A 315 19.68 7.46 -6.95
N THR A 316 19.48 7.27 -8.24
CA THR A 316 19.07 8.32 -9.17
C THR A 316 17.84 7.90 -9.97
N PRO A 317 17.03 8.86 -10.46
CA PRO A 317 15.90 8.56 -11.33
C PRO A 317 16.33 7.70 -12.53
N GLY A 318 15.58 6.64 -12.80
CA GLY A 318 15.85 5.67 -13.85
C GLY A 318 16.62 4.44 -13.41
N ASP A 319 17.14 4.38 -12.16
CA ASP A 319 17.63 3.13 -11.59
C ASP A 319 16.53 2.06 -11.61
N GLY A 320 16.84 0.88 -12.12
CA GLY A 320 15.92 -0.26 -12.12
C GLY A 320 16.08 -1.12 -10.87
N TRP A 321 14.97 -1.40 -10.19
CA TRP A 321 14.91 -2.27 -9.02
C TRP A 321 13.94 -3.42 -9.22
N PHE A 322 14.30 -4.60 -8.74
CA PHE A 322 13.37 -5.71 -8.58
C PHE A 322 13.87 -6.64 -7.47
N ILE A 323 13.02 -7.55 -7.02
CA ILE A 323 13.35 -8.53 -5.99
C ILE A 323 13.27 -9.95 -6.53
N ASN A 324 14.10 -10.83 -5.95
CA ASN A 324 14.01 -12.27 -6.12
C ASN A 324 13.82 -12.91 -4.73
N ALA A 325 12.71 -13.58 -4.51
CA ALA A 325 12.43 -14.35 -3.30
C ALA A 325 12.72 -15.83 -3.57
N TYR A 326 13.59 -16.45 -2.76
CA TYR A 326 14.09 -17.81 -2.95
C TYR A 326 13.53 -18.74 -1.90
N TYR A 327 13.07 -19.91 -2.34
CA TYR A 327 12.47 -20.93 -1.49
C TYR A 327 13.20 -22.26 -1.67
N ASP A 328 13.39 -22.95 -0.55
CA ASP A 328 13.86 -24.33 -0.49
C ASP A 328 13.01 -25.09 0.54
N THR A 329 11.94 -25.71 0.04
CA THR A 329 10.97 -26.43 0.86
C THR A 329 11.42 -27.83 1.25
N THR A 330 12.62 -28.24 0.82
CA THR A 330 13.31 -29.41 1.37
C THR A 330 14.15 -29.07 2.59
N LEU A 331 14.60 -27.80 2.68
CA LEU A 331 15.38 -27.29 3.81
C LEU A 331 14.47 -26.80 4.94
N HIS A 332 13.44 -26.01 4.60
CA HIS A 332 12.47 -25.49 5.56
C HIS A 332 11.06 -25.84 5.07
N GLU A 333 10.28 -26.57 5.86
CA GLU A 333 8.93 -26.96 5.44
C GLU A 333 8.02 -25.72 5.28
N PRO A 334 7.23 -25.61 4.21
CA PRO A 334 6.23 -24.56 4.07
C PRO A 334 5.05 -24.85 5.01
N MET A 335 4.34 -23.80 5.40
CA MET A 335 3.14 -23.98 6.22
C MET A 335 2.07 -24.80 5.49
N ALA A 336 1.48 -25.74 6.22
CA ALA A 336 0.31 -26.49 5.77
C ALA A 336 -0.94 -26.06 6.53
N LEU A 337 -2.05 -25.91 5.81
CA LEU A 337 -3.38 -25.67 6.37
C LEU A 337 -3.96 -26.96 6.97
N MET A 338 -5.06 -26.85 7.71
CA MET A 338 -5.73 -27.98 8.36
C MET A 338 -6.22 -29.05 7.38
N ASP A 339 -6.49 -28.67 6.12
CA ASP A 339 -6.88 -29.61 5.06
C ASP A 339 -5.67 -30.29 4.37
N GLY A 340 -4.45 -29.95 4.77
CA GLY A 340 -3.19 -30.47 4.23
C GLY A 340 -2.70 -29.77 2.96
N SER A 341 -3.47 -28.81 2.41
CA SER A 341 -2.97 -27.90 1.39
C SER A 341 -1.89 -26.98 1.96
N LEU A 342 -1.12 -26.33 1.07
CA LEU A 342 -0.08 -25.39 1.50
C LEU A 342 -0.65 -23.98 1.55
N GLU A 343 -0.24 -23.25 2.58
CA GLU A 343 -0.40 -21.80 2.59
C GLU A 343 0.36 -21.20 1.39
N PRO A 344 -0.21 -20.22 0.67
CA PRO A 344 0.55 -19.43 -0.29
C PRO A 344 1.77 -18.77 0.34
N VAL A 345 2.80 -18.50 -0.45
CA VAL A 345 4.01 -17.80 0.00
C VAL A 345 4.06 -16.37 -0.52
N MET A 346 4.66 -15.46 0.25
CA MET A 346 4.89 -14.07 -0.15
C MET A 346 6.37 -13.72 -0.19
N GLY A 347 6.77 -12.86 -1.13
CA GLY A 347 8.10 -12.27 -1.19
C GLY A 347 8.02 -10.76 -1.32
N ILE A 348 8.32 -10.04 -0.25
CA ILE A 348 8.19 -8.58 -0.18
C ILE A 348 9.51 -7.97 0.32
N MET A 349 9.92 -6.84 -0.25
CA MET A 349 10.93 -5.98 0.36
C MET A 349 10.45 -4.54 0.48
N LEU A 350 10.65 -3.96 1.65
CA LEU A 350 10.51 -2.53 1.90
C LEU A 350 11.85 -1.84 1.68
N LEU A 351 11.90 -0.93 0.71
CA LEU A 351 13.06 -0.12 0.38
C LEU A 351 12.78 1.34 0.74
N TYR A 352 13.61 1.97 1.56
CA TYR A 352 13.45 3.37 1.96
C TYR A 352 14.53 4.25 1.35
N VAL A 353 14.10 5.31 0.67
CA VAL A 353 14.98 6.29 0.03
C VAL A 353 14.81 7.63 0.71
N ALA A 354 15.83 8.09 1.41
CA ALA A 354 15.91 9.44 1.95
C ALA A 354 16.24 10.43 0.84
N GLN A 355 15.38 11.45 0.68
CA GLN A 355 15.59 12.49 -0.33
C GLN A 355 16.84 13.32 0.01
N ALA A 356 17.61 13.71 -1.02
CA ALA A 356 18.78 14.55 -0.82
C ALA A 356 18.41 15.91 -0.20
N VAL A 357 19.01 16.25 0.96
CA VAL A 357 18.80 17.53 1.66
C VAL A 357 19.16 18.68 0.73
N GLY A 358 18.20 19.56 0.43
CA GLY A 358 18.42 20.74 -0.41
C GLY A 358 17.94 20.62 -1.86
N GLN A 359 17.36 19.48 -2.26
CA GLN A 359 16.38 19.55 -3.33
C GLN A 359 15.18 20.33 -2.76
N PRO A 360 14.87 21.55 -3.26
CA PRO A 360 13.56 22.10 -2.98
C PRO A 360 12.59 21.00 -3.40
N GLU A 361 11.70 20.62 -2.49
CA GLU A 361 10.48 19.91 -2.88
C GLU A 361 10.10 20.54 -4.22
N VAL A 362 10.03 19.74 -5.29
CA VAL A 362 9.16 20.12 -6.38
C VAL A 362 7.75 19.93 -5.80
N ASN A 363 7.41 20.77 -4.81
CA ASN A 363 6.19 21.51 -4.74
C ASN A 363 5.92 21.85 -6.19
N ARG A 364 5.18 20.96 -6.87
CA ARG A 364 4.16 21.40 -7.80
C ARG A 364 3.35 22.35 -6.94
N PRO A 365 3.69 23.64 -6.97
CA PRO A 365 3.19 24.54 -5.97
C PRO A 365 1.69 24.53 -6.20
N ARG A 366 0.89 24.51 -5.13
CA ARG A 366 -0.54 24.83 -5.22
C ARG A 366 -0.80 26.05 -6.11
N TYR A 367 0.20 26.93 -6.25
CA TYR A 367 0.24 28.01 -7.24
C TYR A 367 -0.02 27.55 -8.70
N TRP A 368 0.52 26.45 -9.20
CA TRP A 368 0.23 25.98 -10.56
C TRP A 368 -1.21 25.50 -10.72
N THR A 369 -1.78 24.82 -9.73
CA THR A 369 -3.20 24.47 -9.71
C THR A 369 -4.09 25.71 -9.61
N VAL A 370 -3.69 26.73 -8.83
CA VAL A 370 -4.37 28.02 -8.74
C VAL A 370 -4.24 28.82 -10.03
N VAL A 371 -3.07 28.87 -10.67
CA VAL A 371 -2.82 29.57 -11.94
C VAL A 371 -3.57 28.89 -13.08
N LEU A 372 -3.57 27.56 -13.14
CA LEU A 372 -4.38 26.81 -14.12
C LEU A 372 -5.87 27.02 -13.84
N GLY A 373 -6.31 27.00 -12.58
CA GLY A 373 -7.69 27.30 -12.20
C GLY A 373 -8.13 28.70 -12.59
N LEU A 374 -7.32 29.73 -12.30
CA LEU A 374 -7.58 31.12 -12.70
C LEU A 374 -7.51 31.30 -14.22
N GLY A 375 -6.59 30.61 -14.90
CA GLY A 375 -6.48 30.61 -16.35
C GLY A 375 -7.71 30.00 -17.03
N CYS A 376 -8.21 28.86 -16.53
CA CYS A 376 -9.45 28.24 -16.99
C CYS A 376 -10.66 29.15 -16.74
N LEU A 377 -10.74 29.81 -15.57
CA LEU A 377 -11.81 30.75 -15.27
C LEU A 377 -11.79 31.96 -16.22
N ALA A 378 -10.61 32.54 -16.47
CA ALA A 378 -10.46 33.66 -17.40
C ALA A 378 -10.83 33.26 -18.83
N ALA A 379 -10.41 32.08 -19.30
CA ALA A 379 -10.77 31.55 -20.61
C ALA A 379 -12.29 31.33 -20.75
N LEU A 380 -12.95 30.83 -19.69
CA LEU A 380 -14.40 30.67 -19.64
C LEU A 380 -15.12 32.03 -19.76
N VAL A 381 -14.68 33.03 -18.99
CA VAL A 381 -15.26 34.37 -19.01
C VAL A 381 -15.09 35.02 -20.40
N ILE A 382 -13.91 34.93 -21.00
CA ILE A 382 -13.65 35.44 -22.35
C ILE A 382 -14.53 34.73 -23.38
N SER A 383 -14.70 33.41 -23.26
CA SER A 383 -15.55 32.62 -24.17
C SER A 383 -17.02 33.02 -24.06
N ILE A 384 -17.53 33.24 -22.84
CA ILE A 384 -18.90 33.72 -22.60
C ILE A 384 -19.07 35.13 -23.18
N ALA A 385 -18.13 36.05 -22.93
CA ALA A 385 -18.17 37.41 -23.45
C ALA A 385 -18.15 37.42 -24.99
N ALA A 386 -17.29 36.62 -25.61
CA ALA A 386 -17.23 36.49 -27.07
C ALA A 386 -18.53 35.92 -27.64
N TRP A 387 -19.13 34.92 -26.98
CA TRP A 387 -20.42 34.36 -27.38
C TRP A 387 -21.55 35.39 -27.30
N LEU A 388 -21.63 36.16 -26.21
CA LEU A 388 -22.61 37.24 -26.06
C LEU A 388 -22.44 38.32 -27.13
N TRP A 389 -21.20 38.71 -27.42
CA TRP A 389 -20.89 39.69 -28.47
C TRP A 389 -21.30 39.21 -29.87
N VAL A 390 -21.03 37.94 -30.21
CA VAL A 390 -21.48 37.34 -31.48
C VAL A 390 -23.00 37.29 -31.56
N ARG A 391 -23.69 36.95 -30.47
CA ARG A 391 -25.15 36.89 -30.40
C ARG A 391 -25.77 38.28 -30.62
N GLU A 392 -25.23 39.32 -30.00
CA GLU A 392 -25.71 40.69 -30.17
C GLU A 392 -25.50 41.20 -31.61
N ARG A 393 -24.33 40.91 -32.21
CA ARG A 393 -24.08 41.24 -33.63
C ARG A 393 -25.02 40.50 -34.60
N ARG A 394 -25.42 39.25 -34.30
CA ARG A 394 -26.43 38.54 -35.11
C ARG A 394 -27.81 39.16 -34.97
N ALA A 395 -28.19 39.61 -33.78
CA ALA A 395 -29.49 40.28 -33.56
C ALA A 395 -29.60 41.61 -34.32
N ILE A 396 -28.50 42.38 -34.40
CA ILE A 396 -28.46 43.62 -35.20
C ILE A 396 -28.54 43.31 -36.70
N ARG A 397 -27.80 42.29 -37.18
CA ARG A 397 -27.80 41.93 -38.60
C ARG A 397 -29.14 41.37 -39.11
N LEU A 398 -29.97 40.82 -38.22
CA LEU A 398 -31.33 40.37 -38.54
C LEU A 398 -32.35 41.53 -38.64
N LYS A 399 -32.08 42.70 -38.06
CA LYS A 399 -32.94 43.90 -38.18
C LYS A 399 -32.76 44.66 -39.51
N GLU A 400 -31.65 44.45 -40.22
CA GLU A 400 -31.34 45.14 -41.48
C GLU A 400 -31.56 44.27 -42.73
N SER A 401 -32.20 43.10 -42.61
CA SER A 401 -32.54 42.28 -43.78
C SER A 401 -33.76 42.85 -44.53
N PRO A 402 -33.62 43.32 -45.78
CA PRO A 402 -34.71 43.87 -46.58
C PRO A 402 -35.44 42.75 -47.35
N PHE A 403 -35.84 41.69 -46.65
CA PHE A 403 -36.60 40.58 -47.24
C PHE A 403 -37.93 40.37 -46.50
N SER A 404 -38.75 41.43 -46.48
CA SER A 404 -40.20 41.29 -46.34
C SER A 404 -40.79 41.14 -47.74
N GLY A 405 -40.89 39.90 -48.23
CA GLY A 405 -41.52 39.68 -49.53
C GLY A 405 -41.18 38.35 -50.20
N LEU A 406 -41.31 37.23 -49.50
CA LEU A 406 -41.44 35.93 -50.16
C LEU A 406 -42.57 35.15 -49.51
N ILE A 407 -43.71 35.19 -50.23
CA ILE A 407 -44.90 34.39 -50.03
C ILE A 407 -44.48 32.92 -50.04
N TYR A 408 -44.54 32.26 -48.88
CA TYR A 408 -44.30 30.83 -48.79
C TYR A 408 -45.58 30.11 -49.25
N LYS A 409 -45.45 29.45 -50.40
CA LYS A 409 -46.46 28.58 -50.99
C LYS A 409 -46.42 27.26 -50.23
N ASP A 410 -47.55 26.90 -49.64
CA ASP A 410 -47.73 25.70 -48.82
C ASP A 410 -47.61 24.41 -49.68
N PRO A 411 -46.63 23.52 -49.42
CA PRO A 411 -46.57 22.21 -50.06
C PRO A 411 -47.23 21.15 -49.17
N GLN A 412 -48.18 20.46 -49.80
CA GLN A 412 -49.01 19.36 -49.34
C GLN A 412 -48.28 18.24 -48.57
N PRO A 413 -48.98 17.54 -47.66
CA PRO A 413 -48.45 16.42 -46.91
C PRO A 413 -48.49 15.13 -47.74
N GLY A 414 -47.37 14.42 -47.81
CA GLY A 414 -47.35 13.04 -48.29
C GLY A 414 -45.99 12.58 -48.80
N GLN A 415 -45.25 11.83 -47.99
CA GLN A 415 -44.88 10.45 -48.28
C GLN A 415 -43.92 9.93 -47.20
N GLU A 416 -44.40 8.92 -46.47
CA GLU A 416 -43.61 8.03 -45.64
C GLU A 416 -42.55 7.32 -46.50
N ALA A 417 -41.30 7.32 -46.03
CA ALA A 417 -40.26 6.42 -46.52
C ALA A 417 -39.82 5.54 -45.36
N SER A 418 -40.28 4.29 -45.40
CA SER A 418 -39.83 3.16 -44.60
C SER A 418 -38.36 2.83 -44.89
N VAL A 419 -37.54 2.66 -43.85
CA VAL A 419 -36.18 2.12 -43.94
C VAL A 419 -36.20 0.67 -43.41
N PRO A 420 -35.64 -0.31 -44.14
CA PRO A 420 -35.70 -1.72 -43.75
C PRO A 420 -34.59 -2.11 -42.76
N LEU A 421 -34.94 -3.09 -41.91
CA LEU A 421 -34.03 -3.86 -41.07
C LEU A 421 -32.96 -4.57 -41.92
N MET A 422 -31.74 -4.61 -41.41
CA MET A 422 -30.73 -5.60 -41.80
C MET A 422 -30.32 -6.40 -40.56
N GLU A 423 -30.57 -7.71 -40.65
CA GLU A 423 -29.97 -8.76 -39.83
C GLU A 423 -28.49 -8.96 -40.21
N SER A 424 -27.64 -9.14 -39.19
CA SER A 424 -26.64 -10.22 -39.11
C SER A 424 -25.94 -10.16 -37.76
#